data_AF-A0A0U2YLE8-F1
#
_entry.id   AF-A0A0U2YLE8-F1
#
_cell.length_a   1.000
_cell.length_b   1.000
_cell.length_c   1.000
_cell.angle_alpha   90.00
_cell.angle_beta   90.00
_cell.angle_gamma   90.00
#
_symmetry.space_group_name_H-M   'P 1'
#
loop_
_entity.id
_entity.type
_entity.pdbx_description
1 polymer ?
#
loop_
_entity_poly.entity_id
_entity_poly.type
_entity_poly.pdbx_seq_one_letter_code
_entity_poly.pdbx_strand_id
1 'polypeptide(L)'
;MNTLTRSLVALAAVVFFATPVLAGPPLICHPFETAGGKLIAWGSGPGWNTPDRSYDTKKLVADTNAILTADAPVLTRMENMRRATIYAMRDPAIAQELLKTVMARALSTTTDGTAWFDAGYLIESYKQATHLREDRKPELRAWAAVDETLRVDGYNWVKKSMAMSAPSAEMEFAAALMTQGSVASAHRAKAIAAAPKNSLLAKNLA
;
A
#
# COMPACT_ATOMS: atom_id res chain seq x y z
N MET A 1 42.09 1.01 56.10
CA MET A 1 40.97 1.79 56.69
C MET A 1 40.71 2.93 55.72
N ASN A 2 39.85 2.77 54.71
CA ASN A 2 38.37 2.94 54.72
C ASN A 2 37.97 4.42 54.95
N THR A 3 37.08 5.09 54.19
CA THR A 3 36.26 4.75 52.98
C THR A 3 36.60 5.72 51.80
N LEU A 4 36.17 5.58 50.54
CA LEU A 4 35.27 4.65 49.81
C LEU A 4 33.75 5.02 49.68
N THR A 5 33.42 6.14 49.02
CA THR A 5 32.10 6.44 48.40
C THR A 5 32.33 7.31 47.15
N ARG A 6 32.30 6.80 45.90
CA ARG A 6 31.17 6.30 45.09
C ARG A 6 30.02 7.30 44.89
N SER A 7 30.09 8.05 43.78
CA SER A 7 28.93 8.62 43.09
C SER A 7 28.85 7.99 41.71
N LEU A 8 27.86 7.11 41.49
CA LEU A 8 27.62 6.45 40.21
C LEU A 8 26.86 7.38 39.26
N VAL A 9 27.35 7.47 38.02
CA VAL A 9 26.66 8.19 36.93
C VAL A 9 25.46 7.36 36.50
N ALA A 10 24.25 7.89 36.70
CA ALA A 10 23.00 7.32 36.20
C ALA A 10 22.52 8.11 34.97
N LEU A 11 23.12 7.86 33.80
CA LEU A 11 22.66 8.43 32.54
C LEU A 11 21.48 7.60 32.01
N ALA A 12 20.26 8.01 32.33
CA ALA A 12 19.05 7.36 31.85
C ALA A 12 18.85 7.61 30.35
N ALA A 13 19.17 6.61 29.52
CA ALA A 13 18.93 6.66 28.08
C ALA A 13 17.43 6.48 27.78
N VAL A 14 16.71 7.60 27.66
CA VAL A 14 15.31 7.61 27.19
C VAL A 14 15.30 7.34 25.69
N VAL A 15 15.17 6.07 25.31
CA VAL A 15 14.92 5.67 23.92
C VAL A 15 13.47 6.03 23.58
N PHE A 16 13.26 7.23 23.05
CA PHE A 16 12.00 7.58 22.40
C PHE A 16 11.82 6.68 21.17
N PHE A 17 10.84 5.78 21.23
CA PHE A 17 10.30 5.13 20.04
C PHE A 17 9.52 6.17 19.22
N ALA A 18 10.24 6.98 18.45
CA ALA A 18 9.65 7.85 17.45
C ALA A 18 8.99 6.97 16.37
N THR A 19 7.69 6.74 16.47
CA THR A 19 6.92 6.17 15.38
C THR A 19 6.90 7.22 14.26
N PRO A 20 7.43 6.93 13.05
CA PRO A 20 7.33 7.87 11.95
C PRO A 20 5.85 8.09 11.63
N VAL A 21 5.38 9.32 11.85
CA VAL A 21 4.07 9.75 11.35
C VAL A 21 4.18 9.80 9.84
N LEU A 22 3.63 8.78 9.18
CA LEU A 22 3.49 8.73 7.72
C LEU A 22 2.62 9.92 7.31
N ALA A 23 3.19 10.83 6.51
CA ALA A 23 2.59 12.12 6.19
C ALA A 23 1.51 11.97 5.11
N GLY A 24 0.35 11.48 5.53
CA GLY A 24 -0.83 11.21 4.70
C GLY A 24 -1.09 9.72 4.47
N PRO A 25 -2.12 9.37 3.69
CA PRO A 25 -2.57 7.98 3.57
C PRO A 25 -1.48 7.07 2.97
N PRO A 26 -1.04 6.03 3.71
CA PRO A 26 0.19 5.31 3.41
C PRO A 26 0.21 4.58 2.06
N LEU A 27 -0.93 4.08 1.59
CA LEU A 27 -1.05 3.37 0.31
C LEU A 27 -0.91 4.31 -0.90
N ILE A 28 -0.91 5.63 -0.69
CA ILE A 28 -0.92 6.67 -1.73
C ILE A 28 0.33 7.56 -1.63
N CYS A 29 0.64 8.03 -0.42
CA CYS A 29 1.70 9.01 -0.15
C CYS A 29 3.12 8.41 -0.11
N HIS A 30 3.27 7.09 -0.08
CA HIS A 30 4.59 6.43 0.04
C HIS A 30 4.87 5.55 -1.17
N PRO A 31 5.82 5.94 -2.05
CA PRO A 31 6.34 5.06 -3.10
C PRO A 31 7.08 3.86 -2.50
N PHE A 32 6.95 2.69 -3.15
CA PHE A 32 7.65 1.47 -2.71
C PHE A 32 8.89 1.20 -3.57
N GLU A 33 9.98 0.70 -2.95
CA GLU A 33 11.11 0.16 -3.69
C GLU A 33 10.74 -1.23 -4.28
N THR A 34 10.95 -1.41 -5.59
CA THR A 34 10.51 -2.59 -6.34
C THR A 34 11.62 -3.42 -7.00
N ALA A 35 12.89 -3.15 -6.65
CA ALA A 35 14.08 -3.83 -7.20
C ALA A 35 14.15 -3.90 -8.74
N GLY A 36 13.57 -2.91 -9.45
CA GLY A 36 13.56 -2.87 -10.91
C GLY A 36 12.42 -3.64 -11.59
N GLY A 37 11.40 -4.10 -10.84
CA GLY A 37 10.18 -4.65 -11.42
C GLY A 37 9.49 -3.68 -12.39
N LYS A 38 8.78 -4.21 -13.39
CA LYS A 38 8.07 -3.40 -14.41
C LYS A 38 7.02 -2.50 -13.73
N LEU A 39 7.06 -1.20 -13.99
CA LEU A 39 6.14 -0.21 -13.43
C LEU A 39 5.38 0.55 -14.52
N ILE A 40 4.15 0.95 -14.22
CA ILE A 40 3.42 2.00 -14.96
C ILE A 40 4.29 3.27 -14.97
N ALA A 41 4.29 3.98 -16.11
CA ALA A 41 5.07 5.20 -16.32
C ALA A 41 4.83 6.23 -15.21
N TRP A 42 5.86 7.00 -14.87
CA TRP A 42 5.82 7.98 -13.78
C TRP A 42 6.72 9.17 -14.07
N GLY A 43 6.36 10.34 -13.54
CA GLY A 43 7.13 11.56 -13.73
C GLY A 43 8.34 11.63 -12.81
N SER A 44 9.24 12.57 -13.12
CA SER A 44 10.48 12.84 -12.37
C SER A 44 10.36 13.97 -11.33
N GLY A 45 9.14 14.44 -11.05
CA GLY A 45 8.91 15.55 -10.12
C GLY A 45 9.07 15.15 -8.64
N PRO A 46 9.32 16.13 -7.74
CA PRO A 46 9.48 15.88 -6.31
C PRO A 46 8.17 15.49 -5.62
N GLY A 47 8.26 14.56 -4.67
CA GLY A 47 7.14 14.14 -3.82
C GLY A 47 6.34 12.95 -4.38
N TRP A 48 5.28 12.57 -3.67
CA TRP A 48 4.53 11.33 -3.93
C TRP A 48 3.53 11.41 -5.08
N ASN A 49 3.07 12.62 -5.42
CA ASN A 49 2.03 12.90 -6.42
C ASN A 49 2.62 13.52 -7.69
N THR A 50 3.53 12.81 -8.34
CA THR A 50 4.17 13.25 -9.59
C THR A 50 3.95 12.29 -10.76
N PRO A 51 2.69 11.86 -11.03
CA PRO A 51 2.35 11.11 -12.23
C PRO A 51 2.78 11.86 -13.49
N ASP A 52 3.17 11.09 -14.51
CA ASP A 52 3.51 11.61 -15.83
C ASP A 52 2.29 12.36 -16.40
N ARG A 53 2.58 13.49 -17.06
CA ARG A 53 1.57 14.32 -17.72
C ARG A 53 1.32 13.91 -19.17
N SER A 54 2.25 13.14 -19.76
CA SER A 54 2.17 12.59 -21.11
C SER A 54 1.56 11.18 -21.16
N TYR A 55 1.38 10.53 -20.00
CA TYR A 55 0.77 9.21 -19.93
C TYR A 55 -0.70 9.22 -20.33
N ASP A 56 -1.04 8.40 -21.33
CA ASP A 56 -2.39 8.19 -21.83
C ASP A 56 -3.20 7.34 -20.84
N THR A 57 -4.04 8.00 -20.03
CA THR A 57 -4.85 7.34 -18.99
C THR A 57 -5.85 6.32 -19.54
N LYS A 58 -6.16 6.32 -20.84
CA LYS A 58 -7.00 5.30 -21.46
C LYS A 58 -6.33 3.92 -21.51
N LYS A 59 -5.00 3.86 -21.40
CA LYS A 59 -4.24 2.61 -21.32
C LYS A 59 -4.18 2.03 -19.92
N LEU A 60 -4.61 2.77 -18.89
CA LEU A 60 -4.35 2.43 -17.50
C LEU A 60 -4.85 1.05 -17.10
N VAL A 61 -6.06 0.67 -17.52
CA VAL A 61 -6.64 -0.65 -17.20
C VAL A 61 -5.82 -1.77 -17.85
N ALA A 62 -5.46 -1.61 -19.13
CA ALA A 62 -4.66 -2.59 -19.86
C ALA A 62 -3.23 -2.71 -19.30
N ASP A 63 -2.55 -1.58 -19.07
CA ASP A 63 -1.19 -1.53 -18.53
C ASP A 63 -1.12 -2.12 -17.12
N THR A 64 -2.12 -1.84 -16.26
CA THR A 64 -2.18 -2.41 -14.91
C THR A 64 -2.33 -3.93 -14.98
N ASN A 65 -3.29 -4.44 -15.76
CA ASN A 65 -3.47 -5.90 -15.92
C ASN A 65 -2.24 -6.59 -16.52
N ALA A 66 -1.53 -5.93 -17.46
CA ALA A 66 -0.31 -6.44 -18.09
C ALA A 66 0.94 -6.39 -17.18
N ILE A 67 0.80 -5.94 -15.92
CA ILE A 67 1.85 -5.92 -14.90
C ILE A 67 1.47 -6.80 -13.69
N LEU A 68 0.18 -6.98 -13.41
CA LEU A 68 -0.32 -7.88 -12.36
C LEU A 68 -0.29 -9.37 -12.78
N THR A 69 0.82 -9.84 -13.37
CA THR A 69 1.07 -11.23 -13.76
C THR A 69 1.25 -12.13 -12.52
N ALA A 70 1.20 -13.45 -12.65
CA ALA A 70 1.31 -14.37 -11.50
C ALA A 70 2.68 -14.26 -10.77
N ASP A 71 3.75 -13.99 -11.51
CA ASP A 71 5.13 -13.87 -11.02
C ASP A 71 5.50 -12.48 -10.48
N ALA A 72 4.63 -11.48 -10.63
CA ALA A 72 4.90 -10.12 -10.15
C ALA A 72 5.09 -10.08 -8.61
N PRO A 73 6.23 -9.57 -8.09
CA PRO A 73 6.46 -9.47 -6.64
C PRO A 73 5.44 -8.56 -5.96
N VAL A 74 5.08 -8.87 -4.70
CA VAL A 74 4.06 -8.13 -3.94
C VAL A 74 4.34 -6.61 -3.89
N LEU A 75 5.58 -6.20 -3.59
CA LEU A 75 5.98 -4.78 -3.58
C LEU A 75 5.86 -4.11 -4.96
N THR A 76 6.09 -4.85 -6.05
CA THR A 76 5.88 -4.37 -7.42
C THR A 76 4.40 -4.17 -7.72
N ARG A 77 3.52 -5.08 -7.27
CA ARG A 77 2.06 -4.89 -7.35
C ARG A 77 1.63 -3.65 -6.58
N MET A 78 2.08 -3.50 -5.33
CA MET A 78 1.77 -2.36 -4.46
C MET A 78 2.11 -1.01 -5.12
N GLU A 79 3.32 -0.85 -5.66
CA GLU A 79 3.72 0.40 -6.34
C GLU A 79 2.91 0.65 -7.62
N ASN A 80 2.62 -0.39 -8.41
CA ASN A 80 1.78 -0.23 -9.60
C ASN A 80 0.35 0.17 -9.24
N MET A 81 -0.23 -0.42 -8.20
CA MET A 81 -1.60 -0.11 -7.75
C MET A 81 -1.70 1.27 -7.11
N ARG A 82 -0.64 1.73 -6.41
CA ARG A 82 -0.49 3.13 -5.98
C ARG A 82 -0.48 4.08 -7.17
N ARG A 83 0.38 3.85 -8.17
CA ARG A 83 0.46 4.67 -9.40
C ARG A 83 -0.86 4.69 -10.14
N ALA A 84 -1.48 3.52 -10.33
CA ALA A 84 -2.75 3.38 -11.01
C ALA A 84 -3.88 4.11 -10.28
N THR A 85 -3.91 4.05 -8.95
CA THR A 85 -4.86 4.85 -8.17
C THR A 85 -4.67 6.34 -8.43
N ILE A 86 -3.43 6.85 -8.40
CA ILE A 86 -3.15 8.28 -8.63
C ILE A 86 -3.51 8.73 -10.05
N TYR A 87 -3.33 7.89 -11.08
CA TYR A 87 -3.84 8.18 -12.42
C TYR A 87 -5.37 8.16 -12.47
N ALA A 88 -5.99 7.13 -11.90
CA ALA A 88 -7.45 6.97 -11.88
C ALA A 88 -8.17 8.12 -11.16
N MET A 89 -7.56 8.75 -10.13
CA MET A 89 -8.11 9.93 -9.42
C MET A 89 -8.45 11.13 -10.33
N ARG A 90 -7.99 11.11 -11.59
CA ARG A 90 -8.27 12.12 -12.63
C ARG A 90 -9.55 11.82 -13.42
N ASP A 91 -9.93 10.55 -13.57
CA ASP A 91 -11.04 10.11 -14.42
C ASP A 91 -11.85 8.98 -13.72
N PRO A 92 -13.06 9.28 -13.21
CA PRO A 92 -13.88 8.31 -12.51
C PRO A 92 -14.34 7.13 -13.36
N ALA A 93 -14.45 7.29 -14.68
CA ALA A 93 -14.86 6.20 -15.57
C ALA A 93 -13.73 5.15 -15.64
N ILE A 94 -12.49 5.61 -15.83
CA ILE A 94 -11.29 4.76 -15.78
C ILE A 94 -11.11 4.13 -14.39
N ALA A 95 -11.40 4.86 -13.31
CA ALA A 95 -11.37 4.31 -11.95
C ALA A 95 -12.37 3.17 -11.76
N GLN A 96 -13.62 3.36 -12.22
CA GLN A 96 -14.65 2.34 -12.13
C GLN A 96 -14.33 1.12 -13.01
N GLU A 97 -13.79 1.34 -14.21
CA GLU A 97 -13.35 0.27 -15.11
C GLU A 97 -12.21 -0.55 -14.48
N LEU A 98 -11.15 0.11 -14.00
CA LEU A 98 -10.03 -0.57 -13.34
C LEU A 98 -10.50 -1.41 -12.14
N LEU A 99 -11.35 -0.84 -11.28
CA LEU A 99 -11.88 -1.55 -10.12
C LEU A 99 -12.73 -2.76 -10.52
N LYS A 100 -13.65 -2.59 -11.48
CA LYS A 100 -14.44 -3.70 -12.04
C LYS A 100 -13.55 -4.81 -12.59
N THR A 101 -12.51 -4.48 -13.35
CA THR A 101 -11.63 -5.48 -13.98
C THR A 101 -10.81 -6.25 -12.96
N VAL A 102 -10.19 -5.57 -11.99
CA VAL A 102 -9.38 -6.25 -10.96
C VAL A 102 -10.26 -7.08 -10.02
N MET A 103 -11.46 -6.59 -9.65
CA MET A 103 -12.44 -7.37 -8.88
C MET A 103 -12.96 -8.58 -9.65
N ALA A 104 -13.30 -8.44 -10.94
CA ALA A 104 -13.78 -9.56 -11.76
C ALA A 104 -12.74 -10.69 -11.83
N ARG A 105 -11.45 -10.35 -11.94
CA ARG A 105 -10.36 -11.32 -11.88
C ARG A 105 -10.36 -12.08 -10.54
N ALA A 106 -10.43 -11.39 -9.40
CA ALA A 106 -10.52 -12.04 -8.08
C ALA A 106 -11.77 -12.94 -7.94
N LEU A 107 -12.93 -12.46 -8.38
CA LEU A 107 -14.20 -13.19 -8.28
C LEU A 107 -14.27 -14.40 -9.23
N SER A 108 -13.47 -14.42 -10.30
CA SER A 108 -13.37 -15.55 -11.24
C SER A 108 -12.48 -16.71 -10.78
N THR A 109 -11.81 -16.59 -9.62
CA THR A 109 -10.84 -17.58 -9.12
C THR A 109 -11.03 -17.95 -7.65
N THR A 110 -10.87 -19.24 -7.34
CA THR A 110 -10.87 -19.79 -5.97
C THR A 110 -9.48 -20.20 -5.49
N THR A 111 -8.46 -20.14 -6.35
CA THR A 111 -7.11 -20.68 -6.10
C THR A 111 -5.99 -19.65 -6.22
N ASP A 112 -6.17 -18.60 -7.03
CA ASP A 112 -5.17 -17.52 -7.17
C ASP A 112 -5.35 -16.46 -6.07
N GLY A 113 -4.56 -16.59 -5.00
CA GLY A 113 -4.51 -15.60 -3.92
C GLY A 113 -4.09 -14.21 -4.40
N THR A 114 -3.22 -14.10 -5.41
CA THR A 114 -2.70 -12.81 -5.88
C THR A 114 -3.79 -11.94 -6.51
N ALA A 115 -4.77 -12.55 -7.19
CA ALA A 115 -5.95 -11.83 -7.66
C ALA A 115 -6.77 -11.21 -6.50
N TRP A 116 -6.96 -11.96 -5.40
CA TRP A 116 -7.63 -11.46 -4.19
C TRP A 116 -6.82 -10.36 -3.48
N PHE A 117 -5.48 -10.49 -3.46
CA PHE A 117 -4.59 -9.44 -2.95
C PHE A 117 -4.76 -8.15 -3.74
N ASP A 118 -4.60 -8.21 -5.07
CA ASP A 118 -4.63 -7.03 -5.93
C ASP A 118 -5.97 -6.29 -5.86
N ALA A 119 -7.09 -7.03 -5.84
CA ALA A 119 -8.42 -6.43 -5.70
C ALA A 119 -8.63 -5.80 -4.31
N GLY A 120 -8.24 -6.49 -3.24
CA GLY A 120 -8.34 -5.96 -1.88
C GLY A 120 -7.46 -4.72 -1.65
N TYR A 121 -6.25 -4.74 -2.20
CA TYR A 121 -5.30 -3.63 -2.15
C TYR A 121 -5.83 -2.41 -2.93
N LEU A 122 -6.42 -2.60 -4.13
CA LEU A 122 -7.04 -1.51 -4.89
C LEU A 122 -8.14 -0.81 -4.11
N ILE A 123 -9.01 -1.59 -3.46
CA ILE A 123 -10.17 -1.07 -2.71
C ILE A 123 -9.70 -0.16 -1.55
N GLU A 124 -8.69 -0.58 -0.78
CA GLU A 124 -8.16 0.25 0.31
C GLU A 124 -7.31 1.43 -0.21
N SER A 125 -6.57 1.27 -1.31
CA SER A 125 -5.92 2.40 -1.99
C SER A 125 -6.94 3.45 -2.42
N TYR A 126 -8.08 3.02 -2.97
CA TYR A 126 -9.16 3.91 -3.40
C TYR A 126 -9.83 4.62 -2.23
N LYS A 127 -10.12 3.94 -1.12
CA LYS A 127 -10.61 4.57 0.12
C LYS A 127 -9.67 5.66 0.62
N GLN A 128 -8.37 5.35 0.68
CA GLN A 128 -7.33 6.30 1.07
C GLN A 128 -7.21 7.49 0.11
N ALA A 129 -7.39 7.26 -1.20
CA ALA A 129 -7.41 8.31 -2.21
C ALA A 129 -8.68 9.19 -2.14
N THR A 130 -9.85 8.63 -1.82
CA THR A 130 -11.09 9.38 -1.60
C THR A 130 -10.95 10.32 -0.42
N HIS A 131 -10.50 9.84 0.74
CA HIS A 131 -10.29 10.67 1.94
C HIS A 131 -9.36 11.86 1.64
N LEU A 132 -8.25 11.60 0.95
CA LEU A 132 -7.28 12.61 0.50
C LEU A 132 -7.85 13.61 -0.55
N ARG A 133 -9.00 13.35 -1.15
CA ARG A 133 -9.72 14.31 -2.02
C ARG A 133 -10.79 15.08 -1.26
N GLU A 134 -11.54 14.42 -0.37
CA GLU A 134 -12.55 15.04 0.48
C GLU A 134 -11.94 16.15 1.35
N ASP A 135 -10.78 15.88 1.97
CA ASP A 135 -10.00 16.85 2.76
C ASP A 135 -9.59 18.11 1.97
N ARG A 136 -9.61 18.06 0.63
CA ARG A 136 -9.11 19.13 -0.25
C ARG A 136 -10.18 19.81 -1.09
N LYS A 137 -11.24 19.11 -1.50
CA LYS A 137 -12.31 19.58 -2.41
C LYS A 137 -13.62 18.79 -2.22
N PRO A 138 -14.38 19.06 -1.14
CA PRO A 138 -15.61 18.30 -0.80
C PRO A 138 -16.73 18.40 -1.85
N GLU A 139 -16.68 19.39 -2.74
CA GLU A 139 -17.64 19.56 -3.85
C GLU A 139 -17.48 18.51 -4.97
N LEU A 140 -16.35 17.81 -5.07
CA LEU A 140 -16.03 16.90 -6.17
C LEU A 140 -16.52 15.47 -5.95
N ARG A 141 -17.85 15.28 -5.89
CA ARG A 141 -18.57 13.98 -5.83
C ARG A 141 -18.31 13.00 -7.00
N ALA A 142 -17.34 13.27 -7.86
CA ALA A 142 -17.10 12.57 -9.13
C ALA A 142 -16.88 11.05 -8.97
N TRP A 143 -16.52 10.56 -7.78
CA TRP A 143 -16.27 9.15 -7.48
C TRP A 143 -17.45 8.40 -6.84
N ALA A 144 -18.65 9.00 -6.73
CA ALA A 144 -19.82 8.35 -6.11
C ALA A 144 -20.17 6.95 -6.68
N ALA A 145 -19.92 6.71 -7.98
CA ALA A 145 -20.13 5.40 -8.63
C ALA A 145 -19.03 4.36 -8.35
N VAL A 146 -17.90 4.78 -7.77
CA VAL A 146 -16.86 3.92 -7.19
C VAL A 146 -17.17 3.67 -5.71
N ASP A 147 -17.75 4.65 -5.03
CA ASP A 147 -18.02 4.66 -3.59
C ASP A 147 -18.93 3.52 -3.11
N GLU A 148 -19.95 3.13 -3.90
CA GLU A 148 -20.76 1.94 -3.62
C GLU A 148 -19.93 0.65 -3.59
N THR A 149 -18.94 0.52 -4.48
CA THR A 149 -18.00 -0.61 -4.49
C THR A 149 -16.91 -0.50 -3.43
N LEU A 150 -16.64 0.70 -2.87
CA LEU A 150 -15.77 0.85 -1.69
C LEU A 150 -16.42 0.36 -0.39
N ARG A 151 -17.71 0.01 -0.40
CA ARG A 151 -18.36 -0.68 0.74
C ARG A 151 -17.85 -2.12 0.93
N VAL A 152 -17.11 -2.66 -0.05
CA VAL A 152 -16.40 -3.94 0.08
C VAL A 152 -15.20 -3.77 1.03
N ASP A 153 -14.98 -4.76 1.87
CA ASP A 153 -13.83 -4.81 2.79
C ASP A 153 -12.61 -5.43 2.07
N GLY A 154 -11.74 -4.56 1.53
CA GLY A 154 -10.54 -4.96 0.80
C GLY A 154 -9.47 -5.55 1.71
N TYR A 155 -9.43 -5.15 2.99
CA TYR A 155 -8.57 -5.76 4.00
C TYR A 155 -8.97 -7.23 4.28
N ASN A 156 -10.25 -7.55 4.33
CA ASN A 156 -10.72 -8.95 4.38
C ASN A 156 -10.35 -9.74 3.11
N TRP A 157 -10.28 -9.11 1.94
CA TRP A 157 -9.81 -9.76 0.70
C TRP A 157 -8.30 -10.01 0.70
N VAL A 158 -7.48 -9.09 1.23
CA VAL A 158 -6.04 -9.33 1.45
C VAL A 158 -5.81 -10.43 2.48
N LYS A 159 -6.56 -10.46 3.59
CA LYS A 159 -6.50 -11.61 4.53
C LYS A 159 -6.89 -12.93 3.87
N LYS A 160 -7.85 -12.93 2.95
CA LYS A 160 -8.19 -14.12 2.14
C LYS A 160 -7.00 -14.56 1.28
N SER A 161 -6.32 -13.64 0.59
CA SER A 161 -5.07 -13.94 -0.13
C SER A 161 -4.00 -14.57 0.77
N MET A 162 -3.80 -14.02 1.97
CA MET A 162 -2.83 -14.51 2.95
C MET A 162 -3.17 -15.93 3.42
N ALA A 163 -4.45 -16.28 3.55
CA ALA A 163 -4.89 -17.63 3.88
C ALA A 163 -4.77 -18.64 2.72
N MET A 164 -4.61 -18.16 1.49
CA MET A 164 -4.45 -18.98 0.27
C MET A 164 -2.98 -19.17 -0.13
N SER A 165 -2.06 -18.41 0.47
CA SER A 165 -0.65 -18.32 0.08
C SER A 165 0.27 -18.86 1.18
N ALA A 166 1.53 -19.14 0.83
CA ALA A 166 2.57 -19.25 1.86
C ALA A 166 2.71 -17.91 2.62
N PRO A 167 3.13 -17.92 3.91
CA PRO A 167 3.30 -16.68 4.68
C PRO A 167 4.22 -15.67 3.96
N SER A 168 3.72 -14.46 3.73
CA SER A 168 4.46 -13.35 3.09
C SER A 168 4.56 -12.16 4.03
N ALA A 169 5.79 -11.73 4.27
CA ALA A 169 6.09 -10.54 5.07
C ALA A 169 5.64 -9.25 4.34
N GLU A 170 5.62 -9.25 3.01
CA GLU A 170 5.12 -8.17 2.17
C GLU A 170 3.60 -8.03 2.25
N MET A 171 2.85 -9.14 2.32
CA MET A 171 1.39 -9.08 2.53
C MET A 171 1.04 -8.62 3.95
N GLU A 172 1.79 -9.05 4.96
CA GLU A 172 1.68 -8.51 6.33
C GLU A 172 2.00 -6.99 6.34
N PHE A 173 3.01 -6.53 5.60
CA PHE A 173 3.31 -5.10 5.44
C PHE A 173 2.17 -4.35 4.76
N ALA A 174 1.63 -4.85 3.65
CA ALA A 174 0.48 -4.26 2.97
C ALA A 174 -0.72 -4.12 3.91
N ALA A 175 -1.06 -5.17 4.66
CA ALA A 175 -2.13 -5.17 5.65
C ALA A 175 -1.91 -4.14 6.77
N ALA A 176 -0.66 -3.88 7.17
CA ALA A 176 -0.32 -2.82 8.12
C ALA A 176 -0.63 -1.42 7.57
N LEU A 177 -0.43 -1.17 6.27
CA LEU A 177 -0.73 0.11 5.62
C LEU A 177 -2.22 0.29 5.32
N MET A 178 -2.98 -0.80 5.22
CA MET A 178 -4.44 -0.79 5.02
C MET A 178 -5.22 -0.49 6.30
N THR A 179 -4.60 -0.64 7.48
CA THR A 179 -5.29 -0.60 8.78
C THR A 179 -4.72 0.50 9.70
N GLN A 180 -5.25 0.60 10.92
CA GLN A 180 -4.80 1.59 11.92
C GLN A 180 -4.67 0.97 13.31
N GLY A 181 -4.05 1.70 14.25
CA GLY A 181 -3.95 1.33 15.65
C GLY A 181 -3.25 -0.01 15.89
N SER A 182 -3.75 -0.79 16.85
CA SER A 182 -3.17 -2.08 17.25
C SER A 182 -3.16 -3.12 16.11
N VAL A 183 -4.11 -3.07 15.18
CA VAL A 183 -4.16 -3.97 14.01
C VAL A 183 -2.99 -3.69 13.07
N ALA A 184 -2.76 -2.41 12.74
CA ALA A 184 -1.60 -2.01 11.93
C ALA A 184 -0.27 -2.36 12.61
N SER A 185 -0.15 -2.10 13.92
CA SER A 185 1.03 -2.45 14.70
C SER A 185 1.32 -3.95 14.71
N ALA A 186 0.30 -4.80 14.84
CA ALA A 186 0.45 -6.26 14.83
C ALA A 186 0.92 -6.78 13.46
N HIS A 187 0.33 -6.29 12.37
CA HIS A 187 0.77 -6.59 11.01
C HIS A 187 2.20 -6.12 10.74
N ARG A 188 2.55 -4.88 11.13
CA ARG A 188 3.92 -4.35 10.96
C ARG A 188 4.94 -5.15 11.76
N ALA A 189 4.61 -5.57 12.98
CA ALA A 189 5.49 -6.38 13.82
C ALA A 189 5.82 -7.73 13.17
N LYS A 190 4.82 -8.41 12.57
CA LYS A 190 5.04 -9.65 11.82
C LYS A 190 5.89 -9.43 10.56
N ALA A 191 5.60 -8.37 9.80
CA ALA A 191 6.40 -8.00 8.63
C ALA A 191 7.87 -7.77 8.99
N ILE A 192 8.14 -7.04 10.07
CA ILE A 192 9.50 -6.82 10.59
C ILE A 192 10.16 -8.13 11.04
N ALA A 193 9.44 -8.99 11.75
CA ALA A 193 9.97 -10.25 12.25
C ALA A 193 10.33 -11.25 11.13
N ALA A 194 9.61 -11.19 10.01
CA ALA A 194 9.81 -12.08 8.85
C ALA A 194 10.69 -11.47 7.74
N ALA A 195 10.94 -10.16 7.73
CA ALA A 195 11.78 -9.49 6.73
C ALA A 195 13.28 -9.80 6.96
N PRO A 196 14.01 -10.37 5.98
CA PRO A 196 15.45 -10.54 6.10
C PRO A 196 16.17 -9.18 6.18
N LYS A 197 17.26 -9.10 6.95
CA LYS A 197 18.11 -7.90 7.01
C LYS A 197 18.58 -7.51 5.60
N ASN A 198 18.54 -6.21 5.29
CA ASN A 198 18.90 -5.64 3.98
C ASN A 198 18.04 -6.13 2.79
N SER A 199 16.93 -6.84 3.03
CA SER A 199 15.96 -7.18 1.98
C SER A 199 15.26 -5.94 1.41
N LEU A 200 14.66 -6.09 0.23
CA LEU A 200 13.81 -5.05 -0.37
C LEU A 200 12.69 -4.62 0.58
N LEU A 201 12.07 -5.58 1.28
CA LEU A 201 11.04 -5.29 2.28
C LEU A 201 11.60 -4.53 3.48
N ALA A 202 12.79 -4.87 3.98
CA ALA A 202 13.41 -4.14 5.08
C ALA A 202 13.64 -2.65 4.77
N LYS A 203 13.91 -2.30 3.51
CA LYS A 203 13.99 -0.89 3.07
C LYS A 203 12.63 -0.19 3.05
N ASN A 204 11.57 -0.90 2.63
CA ASN A 204 10.20 -0.38 2.63
C ASN A 204 9.59 -0.28 4.05
N LEU A 205 10.16 -1.00 5.03
CA LEU A 205 9.79 -0.99 6.45
C LEU A 205 10.53 0.08 7.29
N ALA A 206 11.49 0.79 6.70
CA ALA A 206 12.27 1.84 7.37
C ALA A 206 11.43 3.10 7.69
#